data_AF-A0A7J6PKN2-F1
#
_entry.id   AF-A0A7J6PKN2-F1
#
_cell.length_a   1.000
_cell.length_b   1.000
_cell.length_c   1.000
_cell.angle_alpha   90.00
_cell.angle_beta   90.00
_cell.angle_gamma   90.00
#
_symmetry.space_group_name_H-M   'P 1'
#
loop_
_entity.id
_entity.type
_entity.pdbx_description
1 polymer ?
#
loop_
_entity_poly.entity_id
_entity_poly.type
_entity_poly.pdbx_seq_one_letter_code
_entity_poly.pdbx_strand_id
1 'polypeptide(L)'
;MAKTKKEAAPATTADAQKSTDCVIKPSSVSPPIDTSKWPLLLKNYDRLNVRTGHYTPLPFGCSPLNRPLDQHLLYGVCNLDKPVNPSSHEVVAWIKRILKCEKTGHSGTLDPKVSGCLLVCLNRATRLVKAQQGAGKEYVCVVRFHADPGGEAAIVRALDQLTGALFQRPPVIAAVKRQLRIRTIYWSKLLDYDEEKHMAVFHVSCEAGTYIRTLCVHMGLLLGVGAHMQELRRVRSGNLGEQDQLITMHDLLDAQYVYESSRSEEYLRRAIMPLERILVAYPRIVLKDSAVNAVCYGAKLMVVGVLRFENGIEVGKDVVLMTTKGEAVALGIAQMTTAVIASVDHGCVATIKR
;
A
#
# COMPACT_ATOMS: atom_id res chain seq x y z
N MET A 1 -15.63 4.10 74.95
CA MET A 1 -16.90 4.45 74.28
C MET A 1 -16.63 4.58 72.79
N ALA A 2 -17.22 3.68 72.02
CA ALA A 2 -17.07 3.61 70.57
C ALA A 2 -17.70 4.83 69.89
N LYS A 3 -16.96 5.48 68.98
CA LYS A 3 -17.52 6.39 67.97
C LYS A 3 -17.30 5.77 66.60
N THR A 4 -18.40 5.28 66.07
CA THR A 4 -18.61 4.59 64.81
C THR A 4 -18.14 5.46 63.63
N LYS A 5 -17.33 4.89 62.73
CA LYS A 5 -17.09 5.46 61.39
C LYS A 5 -18.42 5.49 60.64
N LYS A 6 -18.86 6.69 60.25
CA LYS A 6 -19.98 6.87 59.33
C LYS A 6 -19.42 6.75 57.92
N GLU A 7 -19.74 5.64 57.24
CA GLU A 7 -19.48 5.49 55.81
C GLU A 7 -20.24 6.56 55.03
N ALA A 8 -19.54 7.29 54.16
CA ALA A 8 -20.15 8.27 53.28
C ALA A 8 -20.85 7.56 52.13
N ALA A 9 -22.11 7.92 51.88
CA ALA A 9 -22.93 7.39 50.80
C ALA A 9 -22.29 7.66 49.43
N PRO A 10 -22.46 6.77 48.43
CA PRO A 10 -21.96 7.00 47.09
C PRO A 10 -22.67 8.23 46.50
N ALA A 11 -21.89 9.21 46.04
CA ALA A 11 -22.39 10.41 45.40
C ALA A 11 -23.27 10.00 44.21
N THR A 12 -24.52 10.48 44.22
CA THR A 12 -25.43 10.26 43.10
C THR A 12 -24.90 10.98 41.86
N THR A 13 -25.15 10.42 40.67
CA THR A 13 -24.78 11.01 39.37
C THR A 13 -25.26 12.46 39.18
N ALA A 14 -26.24 12.89 39.98
CA ALA A 14 -26.75 14.27 40.01
C ALA A 14 -25.80 15.26 40.71
N ASP A 15 -24.98 14.84 41.67
CA ASP A 15 -24.04 15.73 42.38
C ASP A 15 -22.78 16.01 41.55
N ALA A 16 -22.37 15.05 40.70
CA ALA A 16 -21.26 15.24 39.75
C ALA A 16 -21.59 16.22 38.62
N GLN A 17 -22.87 16.47 38.34
CA GLN A 17 -23.32 17.42 37.31
C GLN A 17 -23.39 18.87 37.81
N LYS A 18 -23.31 19.12 39.12
CA LYS A 18 -23.39 20.47 39.70
C LYS A 18 -22.03 21.13 39.98
N SER A 19 -20.92 20.39 39.90
CA SER A 19 -19.57 20.90 40.21
C SER A 19 -18.66 21.09 38.99
N THR A 20 -19.17 20.91 37.78
CA THR A 20 -18.45 21.27 36.56
C THR A 20 -19.14 22.48 35.95
N ASP A 21 -18.57 23.66 36.12
CA ASP A 21 -18.77 24.75 35.17
C ASP A 21 -18.38 24.21 33.79
N CYS A 22 -19.34 23.67 33.05
CA CYS A 22 -19.21 23.26 31.64
C CYS A 22 -19.17 24.51 30.75
N VAL A 23 -18.36 25.48 31.13
CA VAL A 23 -18.12 26.72 30.39
C VAL A 23 -16.79 26.55 29.69
N ILE A 24 -16.83 26.51 28.36
CA ILE A 24 -15.62 26.57 27.53
C ILE A 24 -14.95 27.90 27.82
N LYS A 25 -13.80 27.88 28.53
CA LYS A 25 -13.01 29.08 28.76
C LYS A 25 -12.51 29.60 27.41
N PRO A 26 -12.59 30.91 27.14
CA PRO A 26 -12.04 31.48 25.93
C PRO A 26 -10.53 31.23 25.89
N SER A 27 -10.07 30.44 24.91
CA SER A 27 -8.65 30.27 24.61
C SER A 27 -8.29 31.11 23.39
N SER A 28 -7.15 31.81 23.46
CA SER A 28 -6.57 32.55 22.33
C SER A 28 -6.02 31.64 21.23
N VAL A 29 -6.02 30.32 21.47
CA VAL A 29 -5.49 29.30 20.58
C VAL A 29 -6.54 28.22 20.42
N SER A 30 -7.00 28.01 19.18
CA SER A 30 -7.81 26.85 18.84
C SER A 30 -6.95 25.58 19.00
N PRO A 31 -7.41 24.55 19.74
CA PRO A 31 -6.67 23.31 19.81
C PRO A 31 -6.48 22.74 18.39
N PRO A 32 -5.28 22.21 18.07
CA PRO A 32 -5.03 21.63 16.75
C PRO A 32 -6.06 20.53 16.48
N ILE A 33 -6.66 20.57 15.29
CA ILE A 33 -7.63 19.55 14.85
C ILE A 33 -6.89 18.21 14.84
N ASP A 34 -7.40 17.22 15.58
CA ASP A 34 -6.87 15.86 15.52
C ASP A 34 -7.20 15.25 14.15
N THR A 35 -6.19 15.17 13.28
CA THR A 35 -6.32 14.57 11.95
C THR A 35 -5.81 13.13 11.89
N SER A 36 -5.56 12.49 13.02
CA SER A 36 -5.06 11.10 13.08
C SER A 36 -6.03 10.09 12.48
N LYS A 37 -7.34 10.39 12.55
CA LYS A 37 -8.44 9.57 12.01
C LYS A 37 -8.82 9.93 10.57
N TRP A 38 -8.20 10.94 9.97
CA TRP A 38 -8.52 11.34 8.60
C TRP A 38 -8.08 10.24 7.60
N PRO A 39 -8.82 10.07 6.50
CA PRO A 39 -8.61 8.94 5.60
C PRO A 39 -7.39 9.14 4.69
N LEU A 40 -6.78 8.03 4.28
CA LEU A 40 -5.81 7.97 3.16
C LEU A 40 -4.65 8.98 3.33
N LEU A 41 -4.38 9.79 2.30
CA LEU A 41 -3.29 10.77 2.30
C LEU A 41 -3.50 11.92 3.28
N LEU A 42 -4.72 12.14 3.76
CA LEU A 42 -5.05 13.16 4.75
C LEU A 42 -4.81 12.71 6.19
N LYS A 43 -4.44 11.44 6.43
CA LYS A 43 -4.13 10.94 7.77
C LYS A 43 -2.94 11.67 8.38
N ASN A 44 -3.03 12.16 9.62
CA ASN A 44 -1.96 12.92 10.28
C ASN A 44 -1.52 14.17 9.48
N TYR A 45 -2.47 14.85 8.84
CA TYR A 45 -2.24 16.09 8.10
C TYR A 45 -1.67 17.22 8.97
N ASP A 46 -2.03 17.25 10.25
CA ASP A 46 -1.52 18.20 11.25
C ASP A 46 0.01 18.10 11.46
N ARG A 47 0.59 16.93 11.20
CA ARG A 47 2.03 16.68 11.35
C ARG A 47 2.88 17.19 10.18
N LEU A 48 2.24 17.67 9.11
CA LEU A 48 2.95 18.22 7.96
C LEU A 48 3.48 19.62 8.27
N ASN A 49 4.69 19.91 7.80
CA ASN A 49 5.26 21.24 7.92
C ASN A 49 4.46 22.23 7.09
N VAL A 50 4.17 23.40 7.67
CA VAL A 50 3.43 24.47 7.00
C VAL A 50 4.41 25.40 6.31
N ARG A 51 4.36 25.47 4.97
CA ARG A 51 5.09 26.50 4.22
C ARG A 51 4.30 27.80 4.19
N THR A 52 2.99 27.70 3.97
CA THR A 52 2.07 28.83 4.01
C THR A 52 0.68 28.36 4.43
N GLY A 53 0.04 29.11 5.33
CA GLY A 53 -1.32 28.85 5.79
C GLY A 53 -2.40 29.40 4.87
N HIS A 54 -2.04 30.27 3.92
CA HIS A 54 -2.99 31.01 3.10
C HIS A 54 -3.01 30.48 1.67
N TYR A 55 -4.22 30.14 1.20
CA TYR A 55 -4.51 29.81 -0.19
C TYR A 55 -5.99 30.09 -0.47
N THR A 56 -6.32 30.26 -1.75
CA THR A 56 -7.70 30.41 -2.19
C THR A 56 -8.25 29.02 -2.55
N PRO A 57 -9.18 28.44 -1.77
CA PRO A 57 -9.76 27.15 -2.09
C PRO A 57 -10.60 27.26 -3.36
N LEU A 58 -10.43 26.31 -4.28
CA LEU A 58 -11.22 26.23 -5.51
C LEU A 58 -12.30 25.16 -5.39
N PRO A 59 -13.50 25.36 -5.96
CA PRO A 59 -14.62 24.43 -5.83
C PRO A 59 -14.45 23.14 -6.65
N PHE A 60 -13.36 22.98 -7.42
CA PHE A 60 -13.14 21.84 -8.32
C PHE A 60 -12.54 20.62 -7.62
N GLY A 61 -12.92 19.42 -8.04
CA GLY A 61 -12.42 18.16 -7.45
C GLY A 61 -13.12 17.81 -6.14
N CYS A 62 -12.82 16.64 -5.60
CA CYS A 62 -13.50 16.10 -4.42
C CYS A 62 -12.59 15.15 -3.63
N SER A 63 -12.86 15.02 -2.33
CA SER A 63 -12.09 14.07 -1.51
C SER A 63 -12.23 12.63 -2.05
N PRO A 64 -11.18 11.79 -2.04
CA PRO A 64 -11.21 10.49 -2.70
C PRO A 64 -12.38 9.58 -2.31
N LEU A 65 -12.83 9.60 -1.05
CA LEU A 65 -13.94 8.77 -0.58
C LEU A 65 -15.32 9.32 -0.97
N ASN A 66 -15.41 10.61 -1.26
CA ASN A 66 -16.66 11.29 -1.60
C ASN A 66 -16.82 11.46 -3.13
N ARG A 67 -15.99 10.78 -3.93
CA ARG A 67 -16.10 10.80 -5.39
C ARG A 67 -17.45 10.22 -5.83
N PRO A 68 -18.12 10.83 -6.83
CA PRO A 68 -19.17 10.18 -7.59
C PRO A 68 -18.69 8.81 -8.11
N LEU A 69 -19.60 7.83 -8.24
CA LEU A 69 -19.20 6.44 -8.48
C LEU A 69 -18.40 6.26 -9.77
N ASP A 70 -18.82 6.93 -10.85
CA ASP A 70 -18.12 6.95 -12.14
C ASP A 70 -16.66 7.40 -11.98
N GLN A 71 -16.42 8.47 -11.21
CA GLN A 71 -15.07 8.97 -10.91
C GLN A 71 -14.31 8.03 -9.97
N HIS A 72 -14.99 7.44 -8.99
CA HIS A 72 -14.41 6.46 -8.08
C HIS A 72 -13.86 5.25 -8.84
N LEU A 73 -14.63 4.72 -9.80
CA LEU A 73 -14.20 3.62 -10.69
C LEU A 73 -13.12 4.06 -11.68
N LEU A 74 -13.15 5.32 -12.13
CA LEU A 74 -12.12 5.87 -13.01
C LEU A 74 -10.73 5.90 -12.33
N TYR A 75 -10.69 6.14 -11.03
CA TYR A 75 -9.48 6.20 -10.20
C TYR A 75 -9.38 5.03 -9.21
N GLY A 76 -10.01 3.90 -9.55
CA GLY A 76 -10.14 2.74 -8.67
C GLY A 76 -8.96 1.77 -8.72
N VAL A 77 -8.70 1.13 -7.59
CA VAL A 77 -7.80 -0.02 -7.44
C VAL A 77 -8.49 -1.10 -6.61
N CYS A 78 -8.30 -2.36 -6.94
CA CYS A 78 -8.75 -3.48 -6.11
C CYS A 78 -7.58 -4.36 -5.71
N ASN A 79 -7.61 -4.82 -4.46
CA ASN A 79 -6.66 -5.79 -3.93
C ASN A 79 -7.28 -7.18 -4.07
N LEU A 80 -6.93 -7.87 -5.16
CA LEU A 80 -7.57 -9.12 -5.51
C LEU A 80 -6.82 -10.31 -4.89
N ASP A 81 -7.54 -11.25 -4.30
CA ASP A 81 -7.04 -12.61 -4.08
C ASP A 81 -7.11 -13.37 -5.40
N LYS A 82 -5.97 -13.42 -6.11
CA LYS A 82 -5.91 -14.15 -7.37
C LYS A 82 -6.12 -15.65 -7.10
N PRO A 83 -7.05 -16.32 -7.81
CA PRO A 83 -7.20 -17.76 -7.69
C PRO A 83 -6.02 -18.51 -8.33
N VAL A 84 -5.83 -19.76 -7.89
CA VAL A 84 -4.89 -20.70 -8.51
C VAL A 84 -5.45 -21.15 -9.87
N ASN A 85 -4.57 -21.34 -10.85
CA ASN A 85 -4.78 -21.79 -12.24
C ASN A 85 -4.81 -20.71 -13.33
N PRO A 86 -5.68 -19.69 -13.33
CA PRO A 86 -5.66 -18.71 -14.41
C PRO A 86 -4.41 -17.83 -14.32
N SER A 87 -3.92 -17.37 -15.48
CA SER A 87 -2.85 -16.39 -15.51
C SER A 87 -3.34 -15.04 -14.96
N SER A 88 -2.40 -14.21 -14.50
CA SER A 88 -2.76 -12.85 -14.04
C SER A 88 -3.41 -12.01 -15.15
N HIS A 89 -3.04 -12.24 -16.42
CA HIS A 89 -3.59 -11.49 -17.55
C HIS A 89 -5.05 -11.88 -17.83
N GLU A 90 -5.39 -13.16 -17.74
CA GLU A 90 -6.77 -13.64 -17.89
C GLU A 90 -7.68 -13.08 -16.79
N VAL A 91 -7.21 -13.14 -15.54
CA VAL A 91 -7.94 -12.60 -14.38
C VAL A 91 -8.24 -11.11 -14.56
N VAL A 92 -7.24 -10.33 -14.99
CA VAL A 92 -7.40 -8.88 -15.20
C VAL A 92 -8.30 -8.57 -16.41
N ALA A 93 -8.34 -9.44 -17.42
CA ALA A 93 -9.28 -9.33 -18.54
C ALA A 93 -10.72 -9.65 -18.13
N TRP A 94 -10.94 -10.62 -17.23
CA TRP A 94 -12.25 -10.90 -16.66
C TRP A 94 -12.75 -9.75 -15.79
N ILE A 95 -11.90 -9.19 -14.92
CA ILE A 95 -12.25 -8.00 -14.13
C ILE A 95 -12.62 -6.83 -15.03
N LYS A 96 -11.89 -6.63 -16.13
CA LYS A 96 -12.22 -5.60 -17.12
C LYS A 96 -13.64 -5.76 -17.66
N ARG A 97 -14.05 -7.00 -17.97
CA ARG A 97 -15.37 -7.34 -18.48
C ARG A 97 -16.46 -7.17 -17.42
N ILE A 98 -16.22 -7.66 -16.20
CA ILE A 98 -17.15 -7.56 -15.07
C ILE A 98 -17.46 -6.09 -14.78
N LEU A 99 -16.43 -5.27 -14.58
CA LEU A 99 -16.59 -3.86 -14.21
C LEU A 99 -16.86 -2.92 -15.40
N LYS A 100 -16.97 -3.47 -16.62
CA LYS A 100 -17.20 -2.72 -17.87
C LYS A 100 -16.25 -1.53 -18.04
N CYS A 101 -15.00 -1.67 -17.58
CA CYS A 101 -14.02 -0.59 -17.61
C CYS A 101 -13.17 -0.61 -18.91
N GLU A 102 -12.63 0.54 -19.29
CA GLU A 102 -11.88 0.69 -20.55
C GLU A 102 -10.50 0.03 -20.47
N LYS A 103 -9.84 0.14 -19.32
CA LYS A 103 -8.47 -0.31 -19.13
C LYS A 103 -8.26 -0.91 -17.75
N THR A 104 -7.48 -1.98 -17.69
CA THR A 104 -7.02 -2.58 -16.44
C THR A 104 -5.51 -2.86 -16.54
N GLY A 105 -4.86 -2.98 -15.39
CA GLY A 105 -3.46 -3.39 -15.28
C GLY A 105 -3.14 -3.86 -13.87
N HIS A 106 -2.02 -4.54 -13.66
CA HIS A 106 -1.73 -5.18 -12.35
C HIS A 106 -0.30 -4.98 -11.84
N SER A 107 -0.12 -5.07 -10.51
CA SER A 107 1.13 -4.79 -9.78
C SER A 107 2.28 -5.81 -9.95
N GLY A 108 2.18 -6.70 -10.93
CA GLY A 108 3.19 -7.72 -11.23
C GLY A 108 2.60 -9.11 -11.35
N THR A 109 3.03 -9.83 -12.38
CA THR A 109 2.50 -11.14 -12.76
C THR A 109 2.74 -12.17 -11.68
N LEU A 110 1.67 -12.83 -11.25
CA LEU A 110 1.72 -14.11 -10.55
C LEU A 110 1.62 -15.23 -11.58
N ASP A 111 2.47 -16.24 -11.42
CA ASP A 111 2.39 -17.48 -12.20
C ASP A 111 0.99 -18.10 -12.05
N PRO A 112 0.52 -18.89 -13.04
CA PRO A 112 -0.79 -19.54 -13.01
C PRO A 112 -1.12 -20.23 -11.68
N LYS A 113 -0.18 -21.00 -11.12
CA LYS A 113 -0.35 -21.76 -9.87
C LYS A 113 -0.21 -20.94 -8.58
N VAL A 114 0.03 -19.63 -8.69
CA VAL A 114 0.30 -18.75 -7.53
C VAL A 114 -0.96 -17.95 -7.21
N SER A 115 -1.34 -17.95 -5.93
CA SER A 115 -2.50 -17.21 -5.41
C SER A 115 -2.09 -15.96 -4.62
N GLY A 116 -3.07 -15.23 -4.10
CA GLY A 116 -2.86 -14.11 -3.19
C GLY A 116 -2.91 -12.75 -3.87
N CYS A 117 -2.35 -11.76 -3.19
CA CYS A 117 -2.52 -10.34 -3.47
C CYS A 117 -2.10 -9.98 -4.90
N LEU A 118 -3.05 -9.61 -5.75
CA LEU A 118 -2.83 -9.02 -7.07
C LEU A 118 -3.54 -7.67 -7.10
N LEU A 119 -2.78 -6.58 -7.00
CA LEU A 119 -3.38 -5.26 -7.13
C LEU A 119 -3.74 -5.02 -8.58
N VAL A 120 -5.03 -4.79 -8.84
CA VAL A 120 -5.55 -4.46 -10.16
C VAL A 120 -5.97 -3.00 -10.16
N CYS A 121 -5.36 -2.22 -11.04
CA CYS A 121 -5.67 -0.81 -11.25
C CYS A 121 -6.67 -0.67 -12.39
N LEU A 122 -7.67 0.19 -12.20
CA LEU A 122 -8.73 0.46 -13.17
C LEU A 122 -8.48 1.80 -13.88
N ASN A 123 -8.82 1.88 -15.16
CA ASN A 123 -8.83 3.08 -15.99
C ASN A 123 -7.62 4.01 -15.77
N ARG A 124 -7.80 5.19 -15.13
CA ARG A 124 -6.74 6.18 -14.91
C ARG A 124 -5.71 5.71 -13.89
N ALA A 125 -6.10 4.89 -12.91
CA ALA A 125 -5.17 4.31 -11.92
C ALA A 125 -4.13 3.40 -12.57
N THR A 126 -4.37 2.90 -13.80
CA THR A 126 -3.38 2.08 -14.55
C THR A 126 -2.04 2.78 -14.79
N ARG A 127 -2.00 4.12 -14.67
CA ARG A 127 -0.76 4.91 -14.72
C ARG A 127 0.22 4.52 -13.59
N LEU A 128 -0.28 4.06 -12.45
CA LEU A 128 0.50 3.70 -11.27
C LEU A 128 1.05 2.26 -11.31
N VAL A 129 0.62 1.43 -12.27
CA VAL A 129 1.03 0.03 -12.39
C VAL A 129 2.54 -0.13 -12.41
N LYS A 130 3.27 0.74 -13.12
CA LYS A 130 4.74 0.67 -13.19
C LYS A 130 5.40 0.86 -11.82
N ALA A 131 4.88 1.80 -11.01
CA ALA A 131 5.38 2.00 -9.65
C ALA A 131 5.10 0.77 -8.78
N GLN A 132 3.89 0.20 -8.89
CA GLN A 132 3.49 -0.97 -8.13
C GLN A 132 4.25 -2.25 -8.54
N GLN A 133 4.63 -2.38 -9.82
CA GLN A 133 5.46 -3.49 -10.30
C GLN A 133 6.87 -3.47 -9.70
N GLY A 134 7.45 -2.28 -9.49
CA GLY A 134 8.77 -2.11 -8.88
C GLY A 134 8.79 -2.22 -7.35
N ALA A 135 7.64 -2.13 -6.69
CA ALA A 135 7.56 -2.19 -5.24
C ALA A 135 7.93 -3.58 -4.68
N GLY A 136 8.45 -3.64 -3.45
CA GLY A 136 8.77 -4.90 -2.75
C GLY A 136 7.56 -5.81 -2.60
N LYS A 137 7.80 -7.12 -2.51
CA LYS A 137 6.77 -8.17 -2.47
C LYS A 137 7.08 -9.14 -1.33
N GLU A 138 6.02 -9.73 -0.76
CA GLU A 138 6.17 -10.79 0.23
C GLU A 138 5.37 -12.03 -0.16
N TYR A 139 5.92 -13.18 0.21
CA TYR A 139 5.39 -14.47 -0.15
C TYR A 139 5.45 -15.43 1.03
N VAL A 140 4.45 -16.30 1.11
CA VAL A 140 4.52 -17.54 1.86
C VAL A 140 4.70 -18.67 0.84
N CYS A 141 5.76 -19.44 1.02
CA CYS A 141 6.20 -20.46 0.08
C CYS A 141 6.27 -21.81 0.76
N VAL A 142 5.78 -22.84 0.08
CA VAL A 142 5.99 -24.24 0.44
C VAL A 142 7.08 -24.78 -0.46
N VAL A 143 8.20 -25.20 0.14
CA VAL A 143 9.26 -25.92 -0.55
C VAL A 143 9.16 -27.41 -0.24
N ARG A 144 9.45 -28.24 -1.23
CA ARG A 144 9.61 -29.69 -1.06
C ARG A 144 11.02 -30.11 -1.40
N PHE A 145 11.70 -30.69 -0.42
CA PHE A 145 13.04 -31.26 -0.57
C PHE A 145 12.94 -32.67 -1.18
N HIS A 146 13.97 -33.12 -1.88
CA HIS A 146 13.96 -34.45 -2.51
C HIS A 146 14.44 -35.56 -1.56
N ALA A 147 15.05 -35.20 -0.43
CA ALA A 147 15.43 -36.06 0.68
C ALA A 147 15.47 -35.25 1.99
N ASP A 148 15.84 -35.87 3.10
CA ASP A 148 15.99 -35.21 4.41
C ASP A 148 17.05 -34.08 4.36
N PRO A 149 16.65 -32.80 4.50
CA PRO A 149 17.54 -31.65 4.47
C PRO A 149 18.46 -31.51 5.71
N GLY A 150 18.39 -32.43 6.68
CA GLY A 150 19.15 -32.36 7.93
C GLY A 150 18.41 -31.61 9.03
N GLY A 151 17.08 -31.73 9.05
CA GLY A 151 16.20 -31.15 10.07
C GLY A 151 15.99 -29.63 9.96
N GLU A 152 15.16 -29.11 10.87
CA GLU A 152 14.72 -27.70 10.90
C GLU A 152 15.91 -26.71 10.95
N ALA A 153 16.89 -26.98 11.81
CA ALA A 153 18.05 -26.10 12.00
C ALA A 153 18.90 -25.93 10.73
N ALA A 154 18.98 -26.95 9.88
CA ALA A 154 19.67 -26.84 8.60
C ALA A 154 18.92 -25.90 7.64
N ILE A 155 17.59 -26.00 7.61
CA ILE A 155 16.73 -25.16 6.77
C ILE A 155 16.81 -23.70 7.19
N VAL A 156 16.77 -23.40 8.49
CA VAL A 156 16.91 -22.02 9.01
C VAL A 156 18.25 -21.43 8.58
N ARG A 157 19.36 -22.15 8.77
CA ARG A 157 20.68 -21.69 8.33
C ARG A 157 20.75 -21.47 6.82
N ALA A 158 20.12 -22.33 6.03
CA ALA A 158 20.06 -22.17 4.58
C ALA A 158 19.26 -20.92 4.17
N LEU A 159 18.14 -20.65 4.84
CA LEU A 159 17.34 -19.45 4.64
C LEU A 159 18.12 -18.18 4.99
N ASP A 160 18.85 -18.18 6.10
CA ASP A 160 19.68 -17.05 6.54
C ASP A 160 20.82 -16.77 5.55
N GLN A 161 21.49 -17.80 5.05
CA GLN A 161 22.53 -17.66 4.01
C GLN A 161 21.98 -17.14 2.68
N LEU A 162 20.70 -17.38 2.42
CA LEU A 162 19.97 -16.88 1.25
C LEU A 162 19.21 -15.58 1.56
N THR A 163 19.70 -14.77 2.50
CA THR A 163 19.26 -13.37 2.68
C THR A 163 20.27 -12.38 2.11
N GLY A 164 19.82 -11.17 1.77
CA GLY A 164 20.65 -10.15 1.14
C GLY A 164 20.66 -10.24 -0.38
N ALA A 165 21.74 -9.73 -0.99
CA ALA A 165 21.88 -9.62 -2.43
C ALA A 165 22.29 -10.96 -3.07
N LEU A 166 21.37 -11.59 -3.79
CA LEU A 166 21.58 -12.92 -4.38
C LEU A 166 21.64 -12.88 -5.90
N PHE A 167 22.51 -13.70 -6.47
CA PHE A 167 22.48 -14.00 -7.89
C PHE A 167 21.28 -14.89 -8.22
N GLN A 168 20.51 -14.48 -9.21
CA GLN A 168 19.43 -15.28 -9.77
C GLN A 168 19.48 -15.25 -11.28
N ARG A 169 19.18 -16.39 -11.89
CA ARG A 169 18.84 -16.48 -13.31
C ARG A 169 17.34 -16.78 -13.42
N PRO A 170 16.58 -16.03 -14.23
CA PRO A 170 15.18 -16.35 -14.48
C PRO A 170 14.99 -17.82 -14.91
N PRO A 171 13.86 -18.45 -14.54
CA PRO A 171 13.52 -19.78 -15.03
C PRO A 171 13.29 -19.78 -16.54
N VAL A 172 13.18 -20.96 -17.15
CA VAL A 172 12.96 -21.12 -18.59
C VAL A 172 11.64 -20.46 -19.02
N ILE A 173 10.58 -20.66 -18.22
CA ILE A 173 9.27 -20.03 -18.44
C ILE A 173 9.25 -18.74 -17.63
N ALA A 174 9.63 -17.64 -18.27
CA ALA A 174 9.65 -16.31 -17.68
C ALA A 174 9.26 -15.26 -18.74
N ALA A 175 8.61 -14.18 -18.30
CA ALA A 175 8.25 -13.05 -19.18
C ALA A 175 9.44 -12.13 -19.51
N VAL A 176 10.63 -12.41 -18.97
CA VAL A 176 11.84 -11.58 -19.09
C VAL A 176 13.00 -12.40 -19.61
N LYS A 177 13.94 -11.72 -20.31
CA LYS A 177 15.14 -12.36 -20.87
C LYS A 177 15.93 -13.09 -19.78
N ARG A 178 16.36 -14.31 -20.08
CA ARG A 178 17.04 -15.20 -19.14
C ARG A 178 18.54 -14.86 -19.00
N GLN A 179 18.83 -13.82 -18.22
CA GLN A 179 20.19 -13.36 -17.90
C GLN A 179 20.43 -13.39 -16.38
N LEU A 180 21.69 -13.55 -15.97
CA LEU A 180 22.07 -13.50 -14.56
C LEU A 180 21.88 -12.06 -14.04
N ARG A 181 21.30 -11.94 -12.86
CA ARG A 181 21.01 -10.66 -12.22
C ARG A 181 21.04 -10.78 -10.71
N ILE A 182 21.24 -9.66 -10.03
CA ILE A 182 21.21 -9.59 -8.57
C ILE A 182 19.82 -9.19 -8.12
N ARG A 183 19.28 -9.87 -7.12
CA ARG A 183 18.02 -9.53 -6.46
C ARG A 183 18.15 -9.68 -4.95
N THR A 184 17.55 -8.76 -4.22
CA THR A 184 17.70 -8.71 -2.77
C THR A 184 16.53 -9.42 -2.07
N ILE A 185 16.86 -10.33 -1.15
CA ILE A 185 15.92 -10.83 -0.13
C ILE A 185 16.15 -10.01 1.13
N TYR A 186 15.14 -9.27 1.58
CA TYR A 186 15.25 -8.39 2.74
C TYR A 186 15.27 -9.19 4.04
N TRP A 187 14.39 -10.19 4.15
CA TRP A 187 14.35 -11.13 5.25
C TRP A 187 13.59 -12.39 4.84
N SER A 188 13.85 -13.49 5.54
CA SER A 188 13.12 -14.75 5.44
C SER A 188 12.88 -15.30 6.84
N LYS A 189 11.82 -16.09 7.00
CA LYS A 189 11.46 -16.72 8.27
C LYS A 189 10.84 -18.09 7.99
N LEU A 190 11.39 -19.14 8.60
CA LEU A 190 10.75 -20.45 8.62
C LEU A 190 9.48 -20.39 9.49
N LEU A 191 8.38 -20.92 8.98
CA LEU A 191 7.11 -20.99 9.69
C LEU A 191 6.84 -22.38 10.24
N ASP A 192 7.08 -23.40 9.42
CA ASP A 192 6.81 -24.79 9.78
C ASP A 192 7.66 -25.75 8.93
N TYR A 193 7.91 -26.96 9.44
CA TYR A 193 8.63 -28.02 8.74
C TYR A 193 8.05 -29.41 9.08
N ASP A 194 7.63 -30.12 8.05
CA ASP A 194 7.14 -31.50 8.10
C ASP A 194 8.29 -32.44 7.67
N GLU A 195 8.85 -33.15 8.64
CA GLU A 195 9.96 -34.10 8.46
C GLU A 195 9.57 -35.29 7.58
N GLU A 196 8.38 -35.85 7.75
CA GLU A 196 7.93 -37.04 7.02
C GLU A 196 7.75 -36.75 5.53
N LYS A 197 7.23 -35.56 5.19
CA LYS A 197 6.99 -35.17 3.79
C LYS A 197 8.16 -34.40 3.17
N HIS A 198 9.17 -34.07 3.98
CA HIS A 198 10.27 -33.20 3.62
C HIS A 198 9.78 -31.88 3.02
N MET A 199 8.82 -31.24 3.69
CA MET A 199 8.21 -29.98 3.24
C MET A 199 8.36 -28.89 4.29
N ALA A 200 8.83 -27.72 3.87
CA ALA A 200 8.94 -26.55 4.74
C ALA A 200 8.10 -25.39 4.21
N VAL A 201 7.51 -24.64 5.14
CA VAL A 201 6.78 -23.40 4.85
C VAL A 201 7.59 -22.23 5.37
N PHE A 202 7.87 -21.25 4.52
CA PHE A 202 8.60 -20.05 4.93
C PHE A 202 7.97 -18.78 4.37
N HIS A 203 8.10 -17.69 5.12
CA HIS A 203 7.74 -16.35 4.72
C HIS A 203 9.00 -15.62 4.24
N VAL A 204 8.92 -14.96 3.09
CA VAL A 204 10.04 -14.21 2.50
C VAL A 204 9.59 -12.83 2.02
N SER A 205 10.42 -11.82 2.30
CA SER A 205 10.29 -10.47 1.79
C SER A 205 11.42 -10.16 0.82
N CYS A 206 11.08 -9.69 -0.37
CA CYS A 206 12.06 -9.56 -1.44
C CYS A 206 11.80 -8.37 -2.37
N GLU A 207 12.86 -8.00 -3.07
CA GLU A 207 12.83 -7.03 -4.17
C GLU A 207 11.95 -7.53 -5.32
N ALA A 208 11.37 -6.60 -6.07
CA ALA A 208 10.60 -6.91 -7.26
C ALA A 208 11.40 -7.71 -8.30
N GLY A 209 10.78 -8.78 -8.82
CA GLY A 209 11.40 -9.67 -9.81
C GLY A 209 12.32 -10.74 -9.22
N THR A 210 12.34 -10.91 -7.90
CA THR A 210 12.91 -12.10 -7.27
C THR A 210 12.06 -13.33 -7.61
N TYR A 211 12.70 -14.42 -8.06
CA TYR A 211 12.03 -15.68 -8.35
C TYR A 211 12.10 -16.61 -7.15
N ILE A 212 11.00 -16.78 -6.43
CA ILE A 212 10.92 -17.70 -5.28
C ILE A 212 11.14 -19.16 -5.70
N ARG A 213 10.74 -19.51 -6.93
CA ARG A 213 11.05 -20.82 -7.51
C ARG A 213 12.56 -21.09 -7.57
N THR A 214 13.34 -20.09 -7.99
CA THR A 214 14.81 -20.18 -8.06
C THR A 214 15.41 -20.24 -6.66
N LEU A 215 14.85 -19.48 -5.71
CA LEU A 215 15.24 -19.54 -4.29
C LEU A 215 15.08 -20.96 -3.72
N CYS A 216 13.97 -21.64 -4.00
CA CYS A 216 13.75 -23.02 -3.56
C CYS A 216 14.81 -23.97 -4.14
N VAL A 217 15.14 -23.83 -5.43
CA VAL A 217 16.21 -24.63 -6.06
C VAL A 217 17.55 -24.37 -5.40
N HIS A 218 17.90 -23.10 -5.15
CA HIS A 218 19.17 -22.75 -4.50
C HIS A 218 19.27 -23.31 -3.08
N MET A 219 18.18 -23.29 -2.32
CA MET A 219 18.12 -23.90 -0.99
C MET A 219 18.38 -25.41 -1.06
N GLY A 220 17.77 -26.10 -2.03
CA GLY A 220 18.03 -27.52 -2.26
C GLY A 220 19.48 -27.83 -2.66
N LEU A 221 20.11 -26.96 -3.47
CA LEU A 221 21.52 -27.10 -3.85
C LEU A 221 22.45 -26.88 -2.65
N LEU A 222 22.15 -25.90 -1.81
CA LEU A 222 22.93 -25.57 -0.61
C LEU A 222 22.88 -26.69 0.43
N LEU A 223 21.73 -27.34 0.58
CA LEU A 223 21.52 -28.47 1.48
C LEU A 223 21.97 -29.82 0.88
N GLY A 224 22.35 -29.86 -0.41
CA GLY A 224 22.83 -31.06 -1.09
C GLY A 224 21.75 -32.09 -1.48
N VAL A 225 20.51 -31.93 -1.00
CA VAL A 225 19.40 -32.87 -1.27
C VAL A 225 18.58 -32.52 -2.50
N GLY A 226 18.67 -31.29 -3.01
CA GLY A 226 17.78 -30.81 -4.06
C GLY A 226 16.39 -30.43 -3.52
N ALA A 227 15.75 -29.46 -4.16
CA ALA A 227 14.44 -28.97 -3.74
C ALA A 227 13.71 -28.26 -4.89
N HIS A 228 12.40 -28.17 -4.76
CA HIS A 228 11.55 -27.43 -5.69
C HIS A 228 10.40 -26.73 -4.95
N MET A 229 9.88 -25.68 -5.57
CA MET A 229 8.72 -24.96 -5.06
C MET A 229 7.45 -25.78 -5.29
N GLN A 230 6.76 -26.13 -4.22
CA GLN A 230 5.51 -26.89 -4.24
C GLN A 230 4.33 -25.93 -4.44
N GLU A 231 4.21 -24.93 -3.57
CA GLU A 231 3.14 -23.93 -3.58
C GLU A 231 3.68 -22.55 -3.22
N LEU A 232 2.98 -21.52 -3.68
CA LEU A 232 3.35 -20.13 -3.42
C LEU A 232 2.10 -19.26 -3.34
N ARG A 233 2.06 -18.41 -2.32
CA ARG A 233 1.04 -17.38 -2.15
C ARG A 233 1.70 -16.04 -1.91
N ARG A 234 1.27 -15.01 -2.64
CA ARG A 234 1.75 -13.63 -2.44
C ARG A 234 0.92 -12.95 -1.36
N VAL A 235 1.52 -12.74 -0.20
CA VAL A 235 0.84 -12.16 0.97
C VAL A 235 0.91 -10.63 1.01
N ARG A 236 1.85 -10.02 0.27
CA ARG A 236 1.94 -8.56 0.13
C ARG A 236 2.41 -8.14 -1.26
N SER A 237 1.78 -7.09 -1.78
CA SER A 237 2.24 -6.38 -2.97
C SER A 237 2.38 -4.88 -2.71
N GLY A 238 3.62 -4.40 -2.59
CA GLY A 238 3.87 -3.00 -2.26
C GLY A 238 3.38 -2.69 -0.85
N ASN A 239 2.42 -1.76 -0.75
CA ASN A 239 1.89 -1.30 0.52
C ASN A 239 0.59 -2.00 0.97
N LEU A 240 0.08 -2.96 0.19
CA LEU A 240 -1.14 -3.69 0.51
C LEU A 240 -0.85 -5.18 0.71
N GLY A 241 -1.31 -5.71 1.84
CA GLY A 241 -1.28 -7.13 2.18
C GLY A 241 -2.65 -7.78 2.15
N GLU A 242 -2.72 -9.02 2.64
CA GLU A 242 -3.96 -9.80 2.70
C GLU A 242 -4.99 -9.22 3.68
N GLN A 243 -4.52 -8.50 4.70
CA GLN A 243 -5.38 -7.85 5.69
C GLN A 243 -5.97 -6.53 5.16
N ASP A 244 -5.45 -6.02 4.03
CA ASP A 244 -5.87 -4.74 3.44
C ASP A 244 -6.97 -4.94 2.40
N GLN A 245 -8.17 -5.31 2.87
CA GLN A 245 -9.38 -5.34 2.05
C GLN A 245 -9.19 -6.22 0.79
N LEU A 246 -8.70 -7.44 1.03
CA LEU A 246 -8.53 -8.45 0.00
C LEU A 246 -9.89 -9.00 -0.43
N ILE A 247 -10.15 -9.02 -1.74
CA ILE A 247 -11.43 -9.47 -2.31
C ILE A 247 -11.22 -10.54 -3.36
N THR A 248 -12.19 -11.42 -3.54
CA THR A 248 -12.18 -12.43 -4.59
C THR A 248 -12.82 -11.91 -5.89
N MET A 249 -12.71 -12.68 -6.97
CA MET A 249 -13.47 -12.37 -8.19
C MET A 249 -14.99 -12.55 -8.01
N HIS A 250 -15.41 -13.44 -7.10
CA HIS A 250 -16.83 -13.62 -6.78
C HIS A 250 -17.39 -12.35 -6.15
N ASP A 251 -16.68 -11.77 -5.18
CA ASP A 251 -17.06 -10.49 -4.56
C ASP A 251 -17.21 -9.37 -5.59
N LEU A 252 -16.31 -9.28 -6.58
CA LEU A 252 -16.40 -8.27 -7.63
C LEU A 252 -17.60 -8.49 -8.55
N LEU A 253 -17.88 -9.75 -8.90
CA LEU A 253 -19.02 -10.10 -9.73
C LEU A 253 -20.33 -9.77 -9.00
N ASP A 254 -20.42 -10.15 -7.74
CA ASP A 254 -21.59 -9.94 -6.90
C ASP A 254 -21.81 -8.44 -6.64
N ALA A 255 -20.74 -7.68 -6.34
CA ALA A 255 -20.82 -6.23 -6.17
C ALA A 255 -21.33 -5.53 -7.44
N GLN A 256 -20.87 -5.97 -8.62
CA GLN A 256 -21.36 -5.43 -9.88
C GLN A 256 -22.84 -5.78 -10.12
N TYR A 257 -23.22 -7.04 -9.86
CA TYR A 257 -24.60 -7.49 -9.99
C TYR A 257 -25.56 -6.71 -9.08
N VAL A 258 -25.20 -6.55 -7.80
CA VAL A 258 -25.99 -5.77 -6.83
C VAL A 258 -26.16 -4.33 -7.30
N TYR A 259 -25.11 -3.70 -7.83
CA TYR A 259 -25.21 -2.34 -8.37
C TYR A 259 -26.15 -2.28 -9.59
N GLU A 260 -26.09 -3.26 -10.49
CA GLU A 260 -26.96 -3.29 -11.68
C GLU A 260 -28.42 -3.56 -11.34
N SER A 261 -28.71 -4.43 -10.37
CA SER A 261 -30.07 -4.81 -9.97
C SER A 261 -30.72 -3.79 -9.04
N SER A 262 -30.00 -3.30 -8.02
CA SER A 262 -30.56 -2.49 -6.93
C SER A 262 -30.12 -1.02 -6.95
N ARG A 263 -29.14 -0.66 -7.79
CA ARG A 263 -28.46 0.65 -7.79
C ARG A 263 -27.76 1.01 -6.49
N SER A 264 -27.58 0.04 -5.58
CA SER A 264 -26.77 0.24 -4.37
C SER A 264 -25.27 0.26 -4.69
N GLU A 265 -24.57 1.32 -4.27
CA GLU A 265 -23.14 1.50 -4.53
C GLU A 265 -22.24 0.94 -3.42
N GLU A 266 -22.81 0.57 -2.27
CA GLU A 266 -22.05 0.29 -1.04
C GLU A 266 -21.05 -0.86 -1.23
N TYR A 267 -21.50 -1.97 -1.82
CA TYR A 267 -20.64 -3.13 -2.03
C TYR A 267 -19.53 -2.82 -3.03
N LEU A 268 -19.84 -2.10 -4.12
CA LEU A 268 -18.86 -1.75 -5.13
C LEU A 268 -17.80 -0.78 -4.58
N ARG A 269 -18.19 0.19 -3.75
CA ARG A 269 -17.28 1.11 -3.04
C ARG A 269 -16.46 0.39 -1.98
N ARG A 270 -16.98 -0.69 -1.38
CA ARG A 270 -16.23 -1.58 -0.50
C ARG A 270 -15.30 -2.53 -1.27
N ALA A 271 -15.58 -2.88 -2.51
CA ALA A 271 -14.67 -3.72 -3.30
C ALA A 271 -13.52 -2.89 -3.91
N ILE A 272 -13.83 -1.67 -4.37
CA ILE A 272 -12.89 -0.83 -5.11
C ILE A 272 -12.42 0.31 -4.22
N MET A 273 -11.12 0.36 -3.98
CA MET A 273 -10.48 1.43 -3.21
C MET A 273 -10.06 2.57 -4.14
N PRO A 274 -9.98 3.82 -3.64
CA PRO A 274 -9.38 4.90 -4.41
C PRO A 274 -7.86 4.69 -4.55
N LEU A 275 -7.28 5.10 -5.68
CA LEU A 275 -5.86 4.94 -5.97
C LEU A 275 -4.93 5.56 -4.90
N GLU A 276 -5.42 6.53 -4.14
CA GLU A 276 -4.66 7.14 -3.04
C GLU A 276 -4.25 6.11 -1.98
N ARG A 277 -5.00 5.00 -1.86
CA ARG A 277 -4.69 3.89 -0.96
C ARG A 277 -3.32 3.27 -1.26
N ILE A 278 -2.90 3.18 -2.52
CA ILE A 278 -1.58 2.63 -2.88
C ILE A 278 -0.44 3.65 -2.76
N LEU A 279 -0.75 4.89 -2.34
CA LEU A 279 0.21 5.99 -2.24
C LEU A 279 0.46 6.45 -0.80
N VAL A 280 -0.19 5.83 0.20
CA VAL A 280 -0.09 6.26 1.61
C VAL A 280 1.31 6.16 2.23
N ALA A 281 2.21 5.36 1.63
CA ALA A 281 3.58 5.19 2.11
C ALA A 281 4.54 6.27 1.56
N TYR A 282 4.12 7.06 0.58
CA TYR A 282 4.98 8.09 -0.02
C TYR A 282 5.00 9.34 0.85
N PRO A 283 6.16 10.03 0.98
CA PRO A 283 6.20 11.36 1.57
C PRO A 283 5.31 12.32 0.77
N ARG A 284 4.53 13.15 1.47
CA ARG A 284 3.50 14.00 0.87
C ARG A 284 3.98 15.42 0.69
N ILE A 285 3.60 16.04 -0.43
CA ILE A 285 3.68 17.48 -0.65
C ILE A 285 2.30 17.98 -1.07
N VAL A 286 1.73 18.88 -0.27
CA VAL A 286 0.41 19.45 -0.50
C VAL A 286 0.55 20.70 -1.37
N LEU A 287 -0.19 20.72 -2.47
CA LEU A 287 -0.20 21.82 -3.42
C LEU A 287 -1.25 22.87 -3.04
N LYS A 288 -0.97 24.13 -3.39
CA LYS A 288 -2.02 25.14 -3.50
C LYS A 288 -2.96 24.77 -4.66
N ASP A 289 -4.25 24.99 -4.48
CA ASP A 289 -5.27 24.71 -5.49
C ASP A 289 -4.96 25.38 -6.85
N SER A 290 -4.40 26.59 -6.84
CA SER A 290 -3.98 27.32 -8.06
C SER A 290 -2.82 26.65 -8.82
N ALA A 291 -1.99 25.86 -8.16
CA ALA A 291 -0.84 25.18 -8.77
C ALA A 291 -1.20 23.80 -9.35
N VAL A 292 -2.34 23.22 -8.95
CA VAL A 292 -2.74 21.85 -9.34
C VAL A 292 -2.83 21.71 -10.86
N ASN A 293 -3.46 22.67 -11.54
CA ASN A 293 -3.66 22.58 -12.99
C ASN A 293 -2.32 22.57 -13.75
N ALA A 294 -1.39 23.46 -13.39
CA ALA A 294 -0.08 23.52 -14.01
C ALA A 294 0.69 22.20 -13.86
N VAL A 295 0.63 21.58 -12.66
CA VAL A 295 1.23 20.27 -12.40
C VAL A 295 0.59 19.19 -13.27
N CYS A 296 -0.73 19.20 -13.46
CA CYS A 296 -1.43 18.27 -14.36
C CYS A 296 -0.99 18.39 -15.83
N TYR A 297 -0.57 19.58 -16.26
CA TYR A 297 0.02 19.81 -17.59
C TYR A 297 1.52 19.45 -17.67
N GLY A 298 2.10 18.91 -16.60
CA GLY A 298 3.50 18.48 -16.56
C GLY A 298 4.48 19.56 -16.12
N ALA A 299 4.01 20.70 -15.63
CA ALA A 299 4.89 21.71 -15.07
C ALA A 299 5.58 21.19 -13.78
N LYS A 300 6.80 21.67 -13.55
CA LYS A 300 7.53 21.39 -12.31
C LYS A 300 6.85 22.08 -11.14
N LEU A 301 6.88 21.46 -9.97
CA LEU A 301 6.37 22.09 -8.75
C LEU A 301 7.40 23.10 -8.24
N MET A 302 7.04 24.37 -8.29
CA MET A 302 7.84 25.47 -7.74
C MET A 302 7.48 25.72 -6.26
N VAL A 303 8.40 26.29 -5.49
CA VAL A 303 8.21 26.61 -4.05
C VAL A 303 6.91 27.38 -3.79
N VAL A 304 6.56 28.33 -4.65
CA VAL A 304 5.36 29.18 -4.52
C VAL A 304 4.05 28.36 -4.50
N GLY A 305 4.05 27.18 -5.14
CA GLY A 305 2.92 26.27 -5.21
C GLY A 305 2.80 25.29 -4.05
N VAL A 306 3.77 25.27 -3.12
CA VAL A 306 3.75 24.38 -1.95
C VAL A 306 2.95 25.00 -0.82
N LEU A 307 2.03 24.22 -0.25
CA LEU A 307 1.26 24.58 0.93
C LEU A 307 1.86 23.94 2.19
N ARG A 308 2.00 22.61 2.17
CA ARG A 308 2.54 21.79 3.26
C ARG A 308 3.44 20.67 2.71
N PHE A 309 4.32 20.13 3.53
CA PHE A 309 5.23 19.06 3.13
C PHE A 309 5.62 18.15 4.30
N GLU A 310 5.95 16.90 4.00
CA GLU A 310 6.39 15.90 4.99
C GLU A 310 7.81 16.17 5.50
N ASN A 311 8.13 15.63 6.68
CA ASN A 311 9.50 15.48 7.14
C ASN A 311 10.22 14.31 6.44
N GLY A 312 11.56 14.34 6.43
CA GLY A 312 12.37 13.23 5.89
C GLY A 312 12.31 13.08 4.36
N ILE A 313 11.99 14.16 3.65
CA ILE A 313 12.16 14.28 2.20
C ILE A 313 13.63 14.55 1.89
N GLU A 314 14.21 13.69 1.06
CA GLU A 314 15.57 13.75 0.53
C GLU A 314 15.53 13.95 -0.99
N VAL A 315 16.59 14.51 -1.56
CA VAL A 315 16.71 14.72 -3.01
C VAL A 315 16.73 13.38 -3.73
N GLY A 316 15.98 13.26 -4.83
CA GLY A 316 15.87 12.03 -5.62
C GLY A 316 14.82 11.04 -5.12
N LYS A 317 14.24 11.27 -3.92
CA LYS A 317 13.19 10.42 -3.37
C LYS A 317 11.86 10.63 -4.11
N ASP A 318 11.13 9.55 -4.32
CA ASP A 318 9.77 9.62 -4.85
C ASP A 318 8.83 10.23 -3.80
N VAL A 319 8.02 11.21 -4.22
CA VAL A 319 7.04 11.91 -3.38
C VAL A 319 5.67 11.91 -4.07
N VAL A 320 4.60 11.96 -3.27
CA VAL A 320 3.24 12.15 -3.77
C VAL A 320 2.86 13.62 -3.67
N LEU A 321 2.47 14.21 -4.80
CA LEU A 321 1.90 15.54 -4.86
C LEU A 321 0.38 15.42 -4.69
N MET A 322 -0.18 16.11 -3.72
CA MET A 322 -1.60 15.98 -3.38
C MET A 322 -2.31 17.33 -3.25
N THR A 323 -3.61 17.35 -3.46
CA THR A 323 -4.46 18.51 -3.22
C THR A 323 -4.76 18.67 -1.73
N THR A 324 -5.33 19.82 -1.35
CA THR A 324 -5.86 20.06 0.00
C THR A 324 -7.02 19.13 0.37
N LYS A 325 -7.67 18.52 -0.62
CA LYS A 325 -8.79 17.58 -0.48
C LYS A 325 -8.35 16.11 -0.33
N GLY A 326 -7.05 15.84 -0.41
CA GLY A 326 -6.51 14.49 -0.29
C GLY A 326 -6.35 13.75 -1.61
N GLU A 327 -6.58 14.40 -2.76
CA GLU A 327 -6.46 13.76 -4.07
C GLU A 327 -5.00 13.68 -4.49
N ALA A 328 -4.56 12.55 -5.04
CA ALA A 328 -3.24 12.43 -5.62
C ALA A 328 -3.22 13.07 -7.02
N VAL A 329 -2.38 14.10 -7.18
CA VAL A 329 -2.22 14.83 -8.44
C VAL A 329 -1.19 14.14 -9.32
N ALA A 330 -0.02 13.85 -8.77
CA ALA A 330 1.10 13.26 -9.49
C ALA A 330 2.08 12.54 -8.54
N LEU A 331 2.85 11.62 -9.10
CA LEU A 331 4.09 11.19 -8.46
C LEU A 331 5.22 12.09 -8.96
N GLY A 332 6.06 12.56 -8.04
CA GLY A 332 7.20 13.41 -8.35
C GLY A 332 8.51 12.87 -7.78
N ILE A 333 9.61 13.43 -8.25
CA ILE A 333 10.95 13.23 -7.69
C ILE A 333 11.34 14.51 -6.98
N ALA A 334 11.58 14.43 -5.67
CA ALA A 334 12.00 15.57 -4.87
C ALA A 334 13.34 16.12 -5.38
N GLN A 335 13.38 17.43 -5.59
CA GLN A 335 14.58 18.18 -5.99
C GLN A 335 15.19 18.95 -4.82
N MET A 336 14.48 19.03 -3.71
CA MET A 336 14.89 19.72 -2.49
C MET A 336 14.68 18.81 -1.28
N THR A 337 15.53 18.97 -0.28
CA THR A 337 15.33 18.33 1.03
C THR A 337 14.28 19.09 1.83
N THR A 338 13.76 18.44 2.87
CA THR A 338 12.82 19.05 3.84
C THR A 338 13.30 20.43 4.34
N ALA A 339 14.59 20.54 4.72
CA ALA A 339 15.17 21.78 5.23
C ALA A 339 15.21 22.88 4.17
N VAL A 340 15.57 22.53 2.93
CA VAL A 340 15.65 23.50 1.83
C VAL A 340 14.27 24.00 1.42
N ILE A 341 13.25 23.13 1.42
CA ILE A 341 11.85 23.54 1.15
C ILE A 341 11.39 24.59 2.18
N ALA A 342 11.84 24.47 3.44
CA ALA A 342 11.48 25.39 4.51
C ALA A 342 12.18 26.75 4.38
N SER A 343 13.42 26.80 3.90
CA SER A 343 14.25 28.01 3.95
C SER A 343 14.29 28.82 2.64
N VAL A 344 14.11 28.18 1.49
CA VAL A 344 14.38 28.84 0.19
C VAL A 344 13.18 29.63 -0.33
N ASP A 345 13.42 30.81 -0.92
CA ASP A 345 12.35 31.68 -1.44
C ASP A 345 11.88 31.27 -2.85
N HIS A 346 12.78 30.71 -3.66
CA HIS A 346 12.51 30.35 -5.05
C HIS A 346 13.21 29.05 -5.43
N GLY A 347 12.64 28.35 -6.41
CA GLY A 347 13.22 27.13 -6.98
C GLY A 347 12.21 26.02 -7.21
N CYS A 348 12.70 24.91 -7.75
CA CYS A 348 11.92 23.73 -8.08
C CYS A 348 11.97 22.73 -6.92
N VAL A 349 10.82 22.40 -6.35
CA VAL A 349 10.68 21.47 -5.22
C VAL A 349 10.58 20.02 -5.69
N ALA A 350 9.83 19.77 -6.76
CA ALA A 350 9.66 18.43 -7.33
C ALA A 350 9.46 18.47 -8.85
N THR A 351 10.05 17.51 -9.54
CA THR A 351 9.79 17.25 -10.96
C THR A 351 8.75 16.14 -11.10
N ILE A 352 7.94 16.20 -12.15
CA ILE A 352 6.86 15.22 -12.36
C ILE A 352 7.44 13.93 -12.93
N LYS A 353 7.14 12.81 -12.27
CA LYS A 353 7.49 11.45 -12.70
C LYS A 353 6.31 10.78 -13.40
N ARG A 354 5.08 10.99 -12.91
CA ARG A 354 3.88 10.34 -13.45
C ARG A 354 2.60 11.10 -13.23
#